data_AF-A0A9D1SAU9-F1
#
_entry.id   AF-A0A9D1SAU9-F1
#
_cell.length_a   1.000
_cell.length_b   1.000
_cell.length_c   1.000
_cell.angle_alpha   90.00
_cell.angle_beta   90.00
_cell.angle_gamma   90.00
#
_symmetry.space_group_name_H-M   'P 1'
#
loop_
_entity.id
_entity.type
_entity.pdbx_description
1 polymer ?
#
loop_
_entity_poly.entity_id
_entity_poly.type
_entity_poly.pdbx_seq_one_letter_code
_entity_poly.pdbx_strand_id
1 'polypeptide(L)' 'MPEEKEETKVIGYRPLTEEQKRLMNKAKELGNQLGEFIENLNCSTEFDADGRCLAIARTEIQTGLMWLNRAIAQPETFC' A
#
# COMPACT_ATOMS: atom_id res chain seq x y z
N MET A 1 25.35 20.93 -13.60
CA MET A 1 25.38 19.98 -12.48
C MET A 1 23.94 19.89 -11.99
N PRO A 2 23.26 18.74 -12.05
CA PRO A 2 21.88 18.70 -11.59
C PRO A 2 21.89 18.91 -10.08
N GLU A 3 21.16 19.93 -9.62
CA GLU A 3 21.01 20.27 -8.21
C GLU A 3 20.36 19.08 -7.49
N GLU A 4 21.08 18.47 -6.55
CA GLU A 4 20.50 17.52 -5.61
C GLU A 4 19.44 18.27 -4.80
N LYS A 5 18.16 18.00 -5.10
CA LYS A 5 17.06 18.47 -4.25
C LYS A 5 17.20 17.79 -2.90
N GLU A 6 17.69 18.53 -1.92
CA GLU A 6 17.76 18.11 -0.54
C GLU A 6 16.31 17.91 -0.04
N GLU A 7 15.86 16.65 0.03
CA GLU A 7 14.56 16.29 0.59
C GLU A 7 14.54 16.73 2.05
N THR A 8 13.87 17.85 2.34
CA THR A 8 13.64 18.32 3.70
C THR A 8 12.95 17.21 4.49
N LYS A 9 13.69 16.54 5.37
CA LYS A 9 13.17 15.52 6.27
C LYS A 9 11.98 16.08 7.05
N VAL A 10 10.81 15.47 6.85
CA VAL A 10 9.68 15.66 7.75
C VAL A 10 10.08 15.11 9.12
N ILE A 11 9.91 15.92 10.17
CA ILE A 11 10.25 15.55 11.54
C ILE A 11 9.58 14.22 11.90
N GLY A 12 10.36 13.25 12.40
CA GLY A 12 9.87 11.93 12.82
C GLY A 12 9.96 10.81 11.79
N TYR A 13 10.36 11.11 10.54
CA TYR A 13 10.59 10.09 9.51
C TYR A 13 12.09 9.78 9.36
N ARG A 14 12.45 8.52 9.62
CA ARG A 14 13.76 7.97 9.30
C ARG A 14 13.94 7.91 7.76
N PRO A 15 15.15 8.17 7.21
CA PRO A 15 15.40 7.96 5.79
C PRO A 15 15.31 6.47 5.44
N LEU A 16 14.56 6.18 4.38
CA LEU A 16 14.44 4.83 3.81
C LEU A 16 15.64 4.51 2.93
N THR A 17 16.12 3.27 2.99
CA THR A 17 17.08 2.75 2.02
C THR A 17 16.41 2.55 0.66
N GLU A 18 17.21 2.48 -0.40
CA GLU A 18 16.69 2.21 -1.75
C GLU A 18 15.95 0.86 -1.83
N GLU A 19 16.40 -0.14 -1.07
CA GLU A 19 15.71 -1.43 -0.99
C GLU A 19 14.35 -1.31 -0.30
N GLN A 20 14.26 -0.54 0.79
CA GLN A 20 12.97 -0.26 1.45
C GLN A 20 12.01 0.45 0.48
N LYS A 21 12.48 1.47 -0.26
CA LYS A 21 11.67 2.17 -1.28
C LYS A 21 11.17 1.20 -2.36
N ARG A 22 12.05 0.33 -2.86
CA ARG A 22 11.72 -0.70 -3.86
C ARG A 22 10.62 -1.64 -3.36
N LEU A 23 10.75 -2.14 -2.12
CA LEU A 23 9.78 -3.03 -1.50
C LEU A 23 8.42 -2.34 -1.26
N MET A 24 8.41 -1.09 -0.80
CA MET A 24 7.18 -0.32 -0.64
C MET A 24 6.46 -0.10 -1.98
N ASN A 25 7.20 0.19 -3.05
CA ASN A 25 6.61 0.31 -4.39
C ASN A 25 6.03 -1.03 -4.87
N LYS A 26 6.71 -2.15 -4.58
CA LYS A 26 6.16 -3.48 -4.87
C LYS A 26 4.86 -3.77 -4.09
N ALA A 27 4.79 -3.37 -2.82
CA ALA A 27 3.57 -3.50 -2.03
C ALA A 27 2.41 -2.68 -2.61
N LYS A 28 2.67 -1.45 -3.07
CA LYS A 28 1.67 -0.61 -3.75
C LYS A 28 1.17 -1.24 -5.04
N GLU A 29 2.07 -1.78 -5.85
CA GLU A 29 1.72 -2.46 -7.10
C GLU A 29 0.78 -3.66 -6.85
N LEU A 30 1.12 -4.51 -5.87
CA LEU A 30 0.26 -5.62 -5.46
C LEU A 30 -1.10 -5.14 -4.94
N GLY A 31 -1.12 -4.02 -4.20
CA GLY A 31 -2.36 -3.42 -3.74
C GLY A 31 -3.27 -2.94 -4.87
N ASN A 32 -2.71 -2.34 -5.92
CA ASN A 32 -3.47 -1.93 -7.10
C ASN A 32 -4.07 -3.15 -7.81
N GLN A 33 -3.29 -4.22 -8.00
CA GLN A 33 -3.75 -5.46 -8.63
C GLN A 33 -4.88 -6.12 -7.83
N LEU A 34 -4.79 -6.15 -6.50
CA LEU A 34 -5.86 -6.65 -5.64
C LEU A 34 -7.11 -5.76 -5.72
N GLY A 35 -6.94 -4.44 -5.77
CA GLY A 35 -8.03 -3.49 -5.93
C GLY A 35 -8.79 -3.69 -7.25
N GLU A 36 -8.07 -3.88 -8.35
CA GLU A 36 -8.62 -4.19 -9.66
C GLU A 36 -9.35 -5.55 -9.64
N PHE A 37 -8.76 -6.57 -9.02
CA PHE A 37 -9.40 -7.88 -8.89
C PHE A 37 -10.73 -7.82 -8.13
N ILE A 38 -10.80 -7.06 -7.03
CA ILE A 38 -12.05 -6.85 -6.29
C ILE A 38 -13.09 -6.16 -7.18
N GLU A 39 -12.70 -5.20 -8.00
CA GLU A 39 -13.62 -4.52 -8.92
C GLU A 39 -14.15 -5.46 -10.00
N ASN A 40 -13.29 -6.32 -10.55
CA ASN A 40 -13.68 -7.34 -11.51
C ASN A 40 -14.70 -8.32 -10.91
N LEU A 41 -14.53 -8.72 -9.64
CA LEU A 41 -15.51 -9.54 -8.93
C LEU A 41 -16.84 -8.80 -8.72
N ASN A 42 -16.77 -7.51 -8.37
CA ASN A 42 -17.95 -6.66 -8.15
C ASN A 42 -18.75 -6.42 -9.44
N CYS A 43 -18.09 -6.43 -10.60
CA CYS A 43 -18.69 -6.25 -11.92
C CYS A 43 -18.96 -7.58 -12.66
N SER A 44 -18.74 -8.73 -12.03
CA SER A 44 -18.92 -10.05 -12.65
C SER A 44 -20.36 -10.27 -13.10
N THR A 45 -20.55 -10.72 -14.33
CA THR A 45 -21.87 -11.13 -14.86
C THR A 45 -22.13 -12.62 -14.76
N GLU A 46 -21.10 -13.42 -14.43
CA GLU A 46 -21.18 -14.88 -14.36
C GLU A 46 -21.80 -15.38 -13.05
N PHE A 47 -21.64 -14.61 -11.97
CA PHE A 47 -22.22 -14.88 -10.66
C PHE A 47 -22.29 -13.59 -9.85
N ASP A 48 -23.19 -13.56 -8.87
CA ASP A 48 -23.33 -12.45 -7.93
C ASP A 48 -22.36 -12.66 -6.75
N ALA A 49 -21.31 -11.84 -6.69
CA ALA A 49 -20.37 -11.86 -5.58
C ALA A 49 -20.99 -11.16 -4.35
N ASP A 50 -20.91 -11.78 -3.18
CA ASP A 50 -21.42 -11.17 -1.95
C ASP A 50 -20.69 -9.84 -1.65
N GLY A 51 -21.42 -8.73 -1.80
CA GLY A 51 -20.87 -7.39 -1.64
C GLY A 51 -20.38 -7.07 -0.22
N ARG A 52 -20.96 -7.70 0.81
CA ARG A 52 -20.46 -7.56 2.19
C ARG A 52 -19.10 -8.24 2.33
N CYS A 53 -18.94 -9.44 1.77
CA CYS A 53 -17.66 -10.15 1.75
C CYS A 53 -16.59 -9.36 0.98
N LEU A 54 -16.93 -8.78 -0.17
CA LEU A 54 -16.02 -7.93 -0.94
C LEU A 54 -15.59 -6.67 -0.17
N ALA A 55 -16.52 -6.01 0.53
CA ALA A 55 -16.22 -4.82 1.33
C ALA A 55 -15.27 -5.13 2.50
N ILE A 56 -15.47 -6.27 3.18
CA ILE A 56 -14.58 -6.75 4.23
C ILE A 56 -13.20 -7.06 3.64
N ALA A 57 -13.14 -7.84 2.55
CA ALA A 57 -11.89 -8.17 1.89
C ALA A 57 -11.09 -6.92 1.48
N ARG A 58 -11.75 -5.91 0.89
CA ARG A 58 -11.13 -4.63 0.53
C ARG A 58 -10.51 -3.94 1.74
N THR A 59 -11.25 -3.86 2.85
CA THR A 59 -10.80 -3.19 4.08
C THR A 59 -9.62 -3.92 4.72
N GLU A 60 -9.70 -5.24 4.83
CA GLU A 60 -8.63 -6.06 5.44
C GLU A 60 -7.36 -6.08 4.59
N ILE A 61 -7.49 -6.13 3.25
CA ILE A 61 -6.36 -6.03 2.34
C ILE A 61 -5.68 -4.66 2.47
N GLN A 62 -6.45 -3.57 2.47
CA GLN A 62 -5.91 -2.22 2.64
C GLN A 62 -5.19 -2.08 3.99
N THR A 63 -5.79 -2.64 5.05
CA THR A 63 -5.20 -2.67 6.39
C THR A 63 -3.91 -3.48 6.40
N GLY A 64 -3.89 -4.66 5.80
CA GLY A 64 -2.70 -5.50 5.66
C GLY A 64 -1.58 -4.80 4.88
N LEU A 65 -1.90 -4.14 3.77
CA LEU A 65 -0.94 -3.35 2.97
C LEU A 65 -0.39 -2.16 3.75
N MET A 66 -1.21 -1.49 4.56
CA MET A 66 -0.75 -0.45 5.47
C MET A 66 0.27 -1.01 6.47
N TRP A 67 -0.04 -2.15 7.11
CA TRP A 67 0.86 -2.80 8.05
C TRP A 67 2.16 -3.31 7.39
N LEU A 68 2.11 -3.82 6.15
CA LEU A 68 3.30 -4.19 5.38
C LEU A 68 4.20 -2.98 5.14
N ASN A 69 3.63 -1.84 4.71
CA ASN A 69 4.39 -0.61 4.53
C ASN A 69 4.99 -0.12 5.86
N ARG A 70 4.26 -0.22 6.97
CA ARG A 70 4.79 0.12 8.30
C ARG A 70 5.91 -0.82 8.75
N ALA A 71 5.82 -2.11 8.44
CA ALA A 71 6.87 -3.08 8.71
C ALA A 71 8.17 -2.79 7.93
N ILE A 72 8.05 -2.26 6.70
CA ILE A 72 9.20 -1.83 5.90
C ILE A 72 9.75 -0.49 6.41
N ALA A 73 8.87 0.49 6.66
CA ALA A 73 9.26 1.85 7.01
C ALA A 73 9.79 1.98 8.44
N GLN A 74 9.37 1.08 9.35
CA GLN A 74 9.76 1.06 10.76
C GLN A 74 9.80 2.45 11.41
N PRO A 75 8.66 3.18 11.43
CA PRO A 75 8.62 4.52 12.01
C PRO A 75 8.99 4.48 13.49
N GLU A 76 9.80 5.45 13.92
CA GLU A 76 10.28 5.57 15.30
C GLU A 76 9.33 6.43 16.16
N THR A 77 8.36 7.09 15.53
CA THR A 77 7.37 7.95 16.19
C THR A 77 6.03 7.24 16.31
N PHE A 78 5.26 7.63 17.32
CA PHE A 78 3.98 6.99 17.67
C PHE A 78 2.86 7.24 16.64
N CYS A 79 2.97 8.34 15.89
CA CYS A 79 1.99 8.75 14.89
C CYS A 79 2.01 7.91 13.59
#